data_AF-A0A7W3PEG9-F1
#
_entry.id   AF-A0A7W3PEG9-F1
#
_cell.length_a   1.000
_cell.length_b   1.000
_cell.length_c   1.000
_cell.angle_alpha   90.00
_cell.angle_beta   90.00
_cell.angle_gamma   90.00
#
_symmetry.space_group_name_H-M   'P 1'
#
loop_
_entity.id
_entity.type
_entity.pdbx_description
1 polymer ?
#
loop_
_entity_poly.entity_id
_entity_poly.type
_entity_poly.pdbx_seq_one_letter_code
_entity_poly.pdbx_strand_id
1 'polypeptide(L)'
;MPIDPAAFRTAWPQVVRTLAVTTRSLDRGEEYAAEAFARAAAQPDGAIDDLVGWCVQVGRRTWFDMLRHQRVLYRLQPQLARPEVADVDVPHTPGDDLDDRLALLFVACDDALAPGAQLVLAMRVVCGLTIRQIAGHLGIAEATAAARLTRAKSALARTRGEFAVPDEPARALRLPVVLSCVAGLFTVGQRETPEPADATQDPARDAATLAEALVAEYPGDPEVLGLRAVCRLGLARRPGRVRDGVALPLDEVDRAAWDRRLLRAGLDDAATALTWSTSPGASDSPGRFVLEAAISGVHATASDAAETDWPRLAQLYDALQDTWPSPATRVARLVVLGRLALRDGGDLVPVERELEELVADGPPYAARDASLALADLARRTGRTDEAAGRYRELLDVVPEGPLREFCRRYVG
;
A
#
# COMPACT_ATOMS: atom_id res chain seq x y z
N MET A 1 10.58 -11.49 25.72
CA MET A 1 11.17 -10.47 24.82
C MET A 1 10.18 -10.21 23.70
N PRO A 2 9.90 -8.96 23.27
CA PRO A 2 8.95 -8.75 22.17
C PRO A 2 9.46 -9.48 20.92
N ILE A 3 8.55 -10.14 20.21
CA ILE A 3 8.85 -10.74 18.90
C ILE A 3 9.40 -9.64 18.00
N ASP A 4 10.51 -9.92 17.33
CA ASP A 4 11.06 -9.01 16.33
C ASP A 4 9.97 -8.64 15.30
N PRO A 5 9.66 -7.33 15.10
CA PRO A 5 8.69 -6.90 14.11
C PRO A 5 8.94 -7.44 12.69
N ALA A 6 10.20 -7.70 12.29
CA ALA A 6 10.53 -8.33 11.01
C ALA A 6 10.03 -9.77 10.96
N ALA A 7 10.46 -10.57 11.94
CA ALA A 7 10.04 -11.96 12.08
C ALA A 7 8.51 -12.07 12.10
N PHE A 8 7.82 -11.13 12.77
CA PHE A 8 6.36 -11.05 12.76
C PHE A 8 5.79 -10.84 11.36
N ARG A 9 6.24 -9.82 10.61
CA ARG A 9 5.67 -9.51 9.27
C ARG A 9 5.94 -10.60 8.24
N THR A 10 7.08 -11.30 8.33
CA THR A 10 7.38 -12.44 7.45
C THR A 10 6.58 -13.68 7.85
N ALA A 11 6.49 -13.98 9.15
CA ALA A 11 5.79 -15.17 9.64
C ALA A 11 4.26 -15.03 9.57
N TRP A 12 3.72 -13.82 9.75
CA TRP A 12 2.28 -13.57 9.84
C TRP A 12 1.49 -14.10 8.63
N PRO A 13 1.83 -13.75 7.36
CA PRO A 13 1.12 -14.29 6.20
C PRO A 13 1.18 -15.82 6.11
N GLN A 14 2.32 -16.44 6.41
CA GLN A 14 2.50 -17.89 6.35
C GLN A 14 1.63 -18.61 7.40
N VAL A 15 1.63 -18.08 8.64
CA VAL A 15 0.83 -18.60 9.75
C VAL A 15 -0.66 -18.41 9.47
N VAL A 16 -1.08 -17.22 9.03
CA VAL A 16 -2.49 -16.92 8.69
C VAL A 16 -2.96 -17.80 7.53
N ARG A 17 -2.18 -17.95 6.45
CA ARG A 17 -2.53 -18.84 5.33
C ARG A 17 -2.69 -20.28 5.82
N THR A 18 -1.71 -20.80 6.55
CA THR A 18 -1.73 -22.18 7.05
C THR A 18 -2.92 -22.44 7.98
N LEU A 19 -3.20 -21.51 8.89
CA LEU A 19 -4.34 -21.62 9.81
C LEU A 19 -5.67 -21.38 9.08
N ALA A 20 -5.73 -20.51 8.08
CA ALA A 20 -6.93 -20.28 7.28
C ALA A 20 -7.28 -21.51 6.44
N VAL A 21 -6.30 -22.18 5.82
CA VAL A 21 -6.48 -23.49 5.17
C VAL A 21 -6.98 -24.52 6.19
N THR A 22 -6.34 -24.60 7.36
CA THR A 22 -6.69 -25.59 8.40
C THR A 22 -8.10 -25.37 8.98
N THR A 23 -8.48 -24.11 9.22
CA THR A 23 -9.78 -23.72 9.79
C THR A 23 -10.86 -23.50 8.72
N ARG A 24 -10.47 -23.60 7.45
CA ARG A 24 -11.29 -23.30 6.27
C ARG A 24 -11.88 -21.88 6.28
N SER A 25 -11.26 -20.93 6.98
CA SER A 25 -11.76 -19.55 7.13
C SER A 25 -10.62 -18.56 7.36
N LEU A 26 -10.56 -17.48 6.57
CA LEU A 26 -9.57 -16.41 6.77
C LEU A 26 -9.74 -15.73 8.12
N ASP A 27 -10.98 -15.50 8.55
CA ASP A 27 -11.31 -14.84 9.82
C ASP A 27 -10.80 -15.64 11.02
N ARG A 28 -11.10 -16.95 11.05
CA ARG A 28 -10.59 -17.86 12.10
C ARG A 28 -9.09 -18.05 12.00
N GLY A 29 -8.54 -18.15 10.79
CA GLY A 29 -7.10 -18.25 10.56
C GLY A 29 -6.35 -17.05 11.15
N GLU A 30 -6.85 -15.84 10.92
CA GLU A 30 -6.31 -14.59 11.46
C GLU A 30 -6.44 -14.53 12.98
N GLU A 31 -7.60 -14.89 13.54
CA GLU A 31 -7.85 -14.90 14.98
C GLU A 31 -6.88 -15.84 15.72
N TYR A 32 -6.74 -17.09 15.24
CA TYR A 32 -5.83 -18.06 15.86
C TYR A 32 -4.36 -17.73 15.61
N ALA A 33 -4.02 -17.06 14.50
CA ALA A 33 -2.69 -16.51 14.30
C ALA A 33 -2.41 -15.40 15.33
N ALA A 34 -3.32 -14.45 15.50
CA ALA A 34 -3.19 -13.36 16.47
C ALA A 34 -2.97 -13.91 17.89
N GLU A 35 -3.77 -14.90 18.29
CA GLU A 35 -3.61 -15.53 19.60
C GLU A 35 -2.28 -16.29 19.72
N ALA A 36 -1.85 -16.98 18.67
CA ALA A 36 -0.54 -17.64 18.67
C ALA A 36 0.61 -16.63 18.83
N PHE A 37 0.61 -15.54 18.06
CA PHE A 37 1.62 -14.49 18.20
C PHE A 37 1.59 -13.79 19.56
N ALA A 38 0.40 -13.58 20.15
CA ALA A 38 0.29 -13.04 21.50
C ALA A 38 0.93 -13.98 22.54
N ARG A 39 0.73 -15.30 22.39
CA ARG A 39 1.35 -16.31 23.26
C ARG A 39 2.87 -16.42 23.02
N ALA A 40 3.34 -16.29 21.79
CA ALA A 40 4.76 -16.24 21.47
C ALA A 40 5.44 -15.03 22.13
N ALA A 41 4.82 -13.86 22.08
CA ALA A 41 5.34 -12.63 22.68
C ALA A 41 5.41 -12.70 24.22
N ALA A 42 4.55 -13.52 24.84
CA ALA A 42 4.51 -13.76 26.26
C ALA A 42 5.51 -14.85 26.74
N GLN A 43 6.26 -15.51 25.84
CA GLN A 43 7.21 -16.56 26.24
C GLN A 43 8.40 -15.98 27.04
N PRO A 44 8.77 -16.60 28.18
CA PRO A 44 9.87 -16.10 29.03
C PRO A 44 11.23 -16.12 28.34
N ASP A 45 11.51 -17.16 27.55
CA ASP A 45 12.86 -17.46 27.03
C ASP A 45 13.17 -16.80 25.67
N GLY A 46 12.21 -16.06 25.09
CA GLY A 46 12.43 -15.04 24.07
C GLY A 46 12.89 -15.48 22.67
N ALA A 47 13.40 -16.69 22.48
CA ALA A 47 13.81 -17.21 21.17
C ALA A 47 12.96 -18.44 20.81
N ILE A 48 12.13 -18.29 19.78
CA ILE A 48 11.48 -19.41 19.11
C ILE A 48 12.22 -19.60 17.79
N ASP A 49 12.97 -20.70 17.66
CA ASP A 49 13.82 -20.97 16.49
C ASP A 49 13.02 -21.05 15.18
N ASP A 50 11.85 -21.68 15.22
CA ASP A 50 10.87 -21.69 14.12
C ASP A 50 9.57 -21.03 14.56
N LEU A 51 9.52 -19.70 14.42
CA LEU A 51 8.35 -18.90 14.80
C LEU A 51 7.11 -19.29 14.00
N VAL A 52 7.26 -19.64 12.72
CA VAL A 52 6.13 -20.02 11.85
C VAL A 52 5.55 -21.36 12.31
N GLY A 53 6.39 -22.39 12.42
CA GLY A 53 5.95 -23.71 12.86
C GLY A 53 5.36 -23.68 14.26
N TRP A 54 5.97 -22.92 15.18
CA TRP A 54 5.44 -22.76 16.54
C TRP A 54 4.08 -22.06 16.54
N CYS A 55 3.93 -20.94 15.83
CA CYS A 55 2.66 -20.20 15.78
C CYS A 55 1.56 -21.00 15.07
N VAL A 56 1.88 -21.75 14.01
CA VAL A 56 0.94 -22.68 13.36
C VAL A 56 0.51 -23.78 14.34
N GLN A 57 1.46 -24.38 15.06
CA GLN A 57 1.17 -25.44 16.03
C GLN A 57 0.29 -24.92 17.17
N VAL A 58 0.58 -23.74 17.70
CA VAL A 58 -0.19 -23.10 18.76
C VAL A 58 -1.58 -22.71 18.27
N GLY A 59 -1.68 -22.06 17.12
CA GLY A 59 -2.97 -21.69 16.51
C GLY A 59 -3.86 -22.91 16.23
N ARG A 60 -3.27 -24.01 15.73
CA ARG A 60 -3.98 -25.29 15.53
C ARG A 60 -4.47 -25.87 16.84
N ARG A 61 -3.62 -25.92 17.88
CA ARG A 61 -4.01 -26.41 19.21
C ARG A 61 -5.16 -25.61 19.78
N THR A 62 -5.08 -24.27 19.72
CA THR A 62 -6.17 -23.39 20.17
C THR A 62 -7.46 -23.63 19.39
N TRP A 63 -7.39 -23.79 18.06
CA TRP A 63 -8.55 -24.12 17.25
C TRP A 63 -9.17 -25.48 17.62
N PHE A 64 -8.35 -26.52 17.75
CA PHE A 64 -8.83 -27.84 18.15
C PHE A 64 -9.40 -27.85 19.56
N ASP A 65 -8.83 -27.08 20.48
CA ASP A 65 -9.36 -26.93 21.84
C ASP A 65 -10.70 -26.20 21.83
N MET A 66 -10.88 -25.15 21.01
CA MET A 66 -12.18 -24.52 20.79
C MET A 66 -13.21 -25.51 20.23
N LEU A 67 -12.86 -26.31 19.21
CA LEU A 67 -13.74 -27.34 18.66
C LEU A 67 -14.09 -28.42 19.68
N ARG A 68 -13.15 -28.79 20.56
CA ARG A 68 -13.39 -29.71 21.67
C ARG A 68 -14.32 -29.08 22.70
N HIS A 69 -14.12 -27.83 23.08
CA HIS A 69 -14.99 -27.11 24.00
C HIS A 69 -16.41 -26.96 23.46
N GLN A 70 -16.57 -26.64 22.17
CA GLN A 70 -17.88 -26.59 21.50
C GLN A 70 -18.53 -27.98 21.45
N ARG A 71 -17.76 -29.05 21.18
CA ARG A 71 -18.25 -30.43 21.26
C ARG A 71 -18.59 -30.87 22.68
N VAL A 72 -17.88 -30.39 23.71
CA VAL A 72 -18.16 -30.67 25.13
C VAL A 72 -19.42 -29.93 25.58
N LEU A 73 -19.62 -28.69 25.15
CA LEU A 73 -20.87 -27.94 25.37
C LEU A 73 -22.08 -28.59 24.69
N TYR A 74 -21.88 -29.20 23.51
CA TYR A 74 -22.93 -29.96 22.79
C TYR A 74 -23.10 -31.42 23.31
N ARG A 75 -22.10 -32.00 24.00
CA ARG A 75 -22.08 -33.39 24.53
C ARG A 75 -22.46 -33.50 26.01
N LEU A 76 -23.11 -32.50 26.59
CA LEU A 76 -23.85 -32.68 27.86
C LEU A 76 -25.16 -33.49 27.68
N GLN A 77 -25.37 -34.10 26.51
CA GLN A 77 -26.12 -35.36 26.31
C GLN A 77 -25.14 -36.46 25.83
N PRO A 78 -25.25 -37.72 26.31
CA PRO A 78 -24.13 -38.40 26.99
C PRO A 78 -23.15 -39.22 26.12
N GLN A 79 -21.94 -39.38 26.68
CA GLN A 79 -20.94 -40.47 26.56
C GLN A 79 -19.90 -40.51 25.41
N LEU A 80 -18.63 -40.34 25.85
CA LEU A 80 -17.34 -40.98 25.46
C LEU A 80 -16.86 -40.96 23.99
N ALA A 81 -15.68 -40.36 23.78
CA ALA A 81 -14.47 -41.01 23.23
C ALA A 81 -13.33 -40.00 23.00
N ARG A 82 -12.11 -40.34 23.44
CA ARG A 82 -10.84 -39.77 22.94
C ARG A 82 -10.56 -40.34 21.54
N PRO A 83 -9.89 -39.57 20.68
CA PRO A 83 -8.86 -40.17 19.85
C PRO A 83 -7.51 -39.46 20.02
N GLU A 84 -6.47 -40.26 19.86
CA GLU A 84 -5.06 -39.93 19.80
C GLU A 84 -4.79 -38.85 18.75
N VAL A 85 -3.85 -37.96 19.06
CA VAL A 85 -3.26 -37.06 18.07
C VAL A 85 -2.38 -37.94 17.19
N ALA A 86 -2.93 -38.43 16.09
CA ALA A 86 -2.11 -38.95 15.00
C ALA A 86 -1.34 -37.78 14.39
N ASP A 87 -0.03 -37.97 14.17
CA ASP A 87 0.73 -37.16 13.24
C ASP A 87 0.04 -37.27 11.87
N VAL A 88 -0.72 -36.23 11.54
CA VAL A 88 -1.22 -36.06 10.18
C VAL A 88 -0.05 -35.49 9.41
N ASP A 89 0.59 -36.38 8.66
CA ASP A 89 1.53 -36.01 7.61
C ASP A 89 0.88 -34.89 6.80
N VAL A 90 1.52 -33.73 6.77
CA VAL A 90 1.00 -32.54 6.12
C VAL A 90 0.82 -32.92 4.66
N PRO A 91 -0.39 -32.94 4.08
CA PRO A 91 -0.48 -32.86 2.65
C PRO A 91 0.06 -31.47 2.33
N HIS A 92 1.32 -31.41 1.91
CA HIS A 92 1.76 -30.36 1.02
C HIS A 92 0.82 -30.50 -0.15
N THR A 93 -0.23 -29.68 -0.23
CA THR A 93 -1.13 -29.70 -1.38
C THR A 93 -0.24 -29.39 -2.58
N PRO A 94 0.06 -30.37 -3.46
CA PRO A 94 0.88 -30.09 -4.62
C PRO A 94 -0.02 -29.32 -5.58
N GLY A 95 0.19 -28.02 -5.70
CA GLY A 95 -0.61 -27.13 -6.54
C GLY A 95 -0.75 -25.72 -5.95
N ASP A 96 0.31 -24.91 -6.06
CA ASP A 96 0.31 -23.47 -6.35
C ASP A 96 1.68 -22.91 -5.90
N ASP A 97 2.60 -22.68 -6.85
CA ASP A 97 3.93 -22.04 -6.65
C ASP A 97 3.82 -20.54 -6.26
N LEU A 98 2.65 -20.08 -5.83
CA LEU A 98 2.35 -18.69 -5.54
C LEU A 98 2.84 -18.30 -4.13
N ASP A 99 3.51 -17.14 -4.04
CA ASP A 99 3.89 -16.52 -2.76
C ASP A 99 2.69 -16.43 -1.79
N ASP A 100 2.91 -16.81 -0.51
CA ASP A 100 1.84 -16.89 0.49
C ASP A 100 1.10 -15.58 0.72
N ARG A 101 1.83 -14.46 0.71
CA ARG A 101 1.26 -13.12 0.91
C ARG A 101 0.46 -12.72 -0.33
N LEU A 102 0.93 -13.06 -1.52
CA LEU A 102 0.20 -12.84 -2.77
C LEU A 102 -1.08 -13.70 -2.84
N ALA A 103 -1.02 -14.96 -2.44
CA ALA A 103 -2.20 -15.83 -2.32
C ALA A 103 -3.26 -15.22 -1.39
N LEU A 104 -2.84 -14.69 -0.23
CA LEU A 104 -3.74 -14.01 0.71
C LEU A 104 -4.32 -12.72 0.13
N LEU A 105 -3.56 -11.94 -0.65
CA LEU A 105 -4.09 -10.76 -1.33
C LEU A 105 -5.22 -11.13 -2.30
N PHE A 106 -5.04 -12.19 -3.10
CA PHE A 106 -6.07 -12.67 -4.02
C PHE A 106 -7.31 -13.24 -3.33
N VAL A 107 -7.16 -13.79 -2.12
CA VAL A 107 -8.29 -14.20 -1.28
C VAL A 107 -9.00 -12.98 -0.70
N ALA A 108 -8.26 -11.98 -0.20
CA ALA A 108 -8.82 -10.77 0.38
C ALA A 108 -9.53 -9.88 -0.67
N CYS A 109 -9.10 -9.94 -1.93
CA CYS A 109 -9.72 -9.23 -3.06
C CYS A 109 -10.88 -10.03 -3.70
N ASP A 110 -11.67 -10.74 -2.90
CA ASP A 110 -12.82 -11.52 -3.36
C ASP A 110 -13.90 -10.63 -3.99
N ASP A 111 -14.41 -11.01 -5.16
CA ASP A 111 -15.41 -10.30 -5.96
C ASP A 111 -16.80 -10.20 -5.30
N ALA A 112 -17.10 -11.03 -4.31
CA ALA A 112 -18.27 -10.90 -3.46
C ALA A 112 -18.17 -9.72 -2.47
N LEU A 113 -16.98 -9.12 -2.30
CA LEU A 113 -16.76 -7.92 -1.50
C LEU A 113 -16.77 -6.68 -2.40
N ALA A 114 -17.38 -5.60 -1.94
CA ALA A 114 -17.26 -4.31 -2.62
C ALA A 114 -15.78 -3.85 -2.66
N PRO A 115 -15.32 -3.11 -3.69
CA PRO A 115 -13.91 -2.73 -3.84
C PRO A 115 -13.31 -2.02 -2.62
N GLY A 116 -14.08 -1.13 -1.99
CA GLY A 116 -13.65 -0.45 -0.76
C GLY A 116 -13.49 -1.37 0.46
N ALA A 117 -14.17 -2.53 0.48
CA ALA A 117 -14.02 -3.54 1.51
C ALA A 117 -12.82 -4.46 1.23
N GLN A 118 -12.58 -4.80 -0.04
CA GLN A 118 -11.39 -5.55 -0.49
C GLN A 118 -10.11 -4.82 -0.07
N LEU A 119 -10.00 -3.52 -0.38
CA LEU A 119 -8.84 -2.69 -0.03
C LEU A 119 -8.59 -2.66 1.48
N VAL A 120 -9.62 -2.42 2.28
CA VAL A 120 -9.50 -2.36 3.75
C VAL A 120 -9.06 -3.71 4.32
N LEU A 121 -9.66 -4.81 3.85
CA LEU A 121 -9.33 -6.15 4.31
C LEU A 121 -7.89 -6.51 3.96
N ALA A 122 -7.51 -6.37 2.69
CA ALA A 122 -6.17 -6.68 2.21
C ALA A 122 -5.10 -5.84 2.91
N MET A 123 -5.29 -4.52 2.99
CA MET A 123 -4.32 -3.63 3.64
C MET A 123 -4.16 -3.94 5.13
N ARG A 124 -5.23 -4.33 5.83
CA ARG A 124 -5.16 -4.62 7.26
C ARG A 124 -4.56 -6.00 7.55
N VAL A 125 -5.11 -7.04 6.92
CA VAL A 125 -4.86 -8.44 7.25
C VAL A 125 -3.59 -8.95 6.59
N VAL A 126 -3.32 -8.50 5.36
CA VAL A 126 -2.19 -8.98 4.54
C VAL A 126 -1.04 -7.99 4.53
N CYS A 127 -1.33 -6.70 4.43
CA CYS A 127 -0.28 -5.66 4.42
C CYS A 127 0.11 -5.17 5.82
N GLY A 128 -0.66 -5.49 6.86
CA GLY A 128 -0.35 -5.13 8.24
C GLY A 128 -0.52 -3.66 8.61
N LEU A 129 -1.20 -2.85 7.77
CA LEU A 129 -1.41 -1.42 8.03
C LEU A 129 -2.40 -1.20 9.17
N THR A 130 -2.21 -0.12 9.93
CA THR A 130 -3.14 0.30 10.99
C THR A 130 -4.44 0.87 10.41
N ILE A 131 -5.52 0.88 11.19
CA ILE A 131 -6.79 1.49 10.77
C ILE A 131 -6.62 2.98 10.44
N ARG A 132 -5.83 3.72 11.24
CA ARG A 132 -5.47 5.12 10.99
C ARG A 132 -4.80 5.29 9.61
N GLN A 133 -3.81 4.46 9.31
CA GLN A 133 -3.12 4.47 8.01
C GLN A 133 -4.06 4.21 6.84
N ILE A 134 -4.90 3.19 6.96
CA ILE A 134 -5.87 2.82 5.93
C ILE A 134 -6.90 3.94 5.74
N ALA A 135 -7.44 4.49 6.82
CA ALA A 135 -8.40 5.59 6.80
C ALA A 135 -7.81 6.84 6.11
N GLY A 136 -6.58 7.23 6.48
CA GLY A 136 -5.87 8.35 5.87
C GLY A 136 -5.45 8.11 4.41
N HIS A 137 -5.24 6.86 3.99
CA HIS A 137 -5.00 6.52 2.59
C HIS A 137 -6.29 6.57 1.75
N LEU A 138 -7.40 6.06 2.29
CA LEU A 138 -8.69 6.00 1.59
C LEU A 138 -9.52 7.29 1.68
N GLY A 139 -9.11 8.24 2.53
CA GLY A 139 -9.85 9.50 2.75
C GLY A 139 -11.19 9.29 3.46
N ILE A 140 -11.26 8.34 4.39
CA ILE A 140 -12.48 8.02 5.16
C ILE A 140 -12.21 8.12 6.66
N ALA A 141 -13.26 8.18 7.48
CA ALA A 141 -13.13 8.13 8.94
C ALA A 141 -12.60 6.77 9.42
N GLU A 142 -11.82 6.76 10.52
CA GLU A 142 -11.29 5.53 11.13
C GLU A 142 -12.40 4.54 11.53
N ALA A 143 -13.50 5.04 12.10
CA ALA A 143 -14.67 4.23 12.43
C ALA A 143 -15.28 3.56 11.19
N THR A 144 -15.29 4.27 10.04
CA THR A 144 -15.77 3.73 8.76
C THR A 144 -14.85 2.63 8.24
N ALA A 145 -13.53 2.82 8.34
CA ALA A 145 -12.55 1.80 7.97
C ALA A 145 -12.68 0.55 8.85
N ALA A 146 -12.78 0.71 10.17
CA ALA A 146 -12.99 -0.40 11.10
C ALA A 146 -14.29 -1.16 10.81
N ALA A 147 -15.41 -0.45 10.60
CA ALA A 147 -16.69 -1.06 10.27
C ALA A 147 -16.68 -1.78 8.91
N ARG A 148 -15.91 -1.29 7.92
CA ARG A 148 -15.70 -1.97 6.64
C ARG A 148 -14.92 -3.27 6.83
N LEU A 149 -13.86 -3.25 7.63
CA LEU A 149 -13.07 -4.43 7.95
C LEU A 149 -13.93 -5.54 8.56
N THR A 150 -14.68 -5.23 9.62
CA THR A 150 -15.53 -6.22 10.30
C THR A 150 -16.55 -6.83 9.33
N ARG A 151 -17.23 -5.98 8.53
CA ARG A 151 -18.19 -6.46 7.52
C ARG A 151 -17.54 -7.31 6.45
N ALA A 152 -16.34 -6.94 5.99
CA ALA A 152 -15.59 -7.70 4.98
C ALA A 152 -15.25 -9.11 5.49
N LYS A 153 -14.75 -9.22 6.72
CA LYS A 153 -14.46 -10.51 7.38
C LYS A 153 -15.71 -11.38 7.51
N SER A 154 -16.80 -10.82 8.02
CA SER A 154 -18.08 -11.54 8.13
C SER A 154 -18.67 -11.95 6.77
N ALA A 155 -18.51 -11.11 5.75
CA ALA A 155 -18.98 -11.43 4.40
C ALA A 155 -18.18 -12.59 3.80
N LEU A 156 -16.85 -12.51 3.82
CA LEU A 156 -15.96 -13.54 3.29
C LEU A 156 -16.16 -14.90 4.00
N ALA A 157 -16.33 -14.89 5.31
CA ALA A 157 -16.61 -16.09 6.09
C ALA A 157 -17.94 -16.78 5.70
N ARG A 158 -18.95 -15.99 5.27
CA ARG A 158 -20.25 -16.52 4.81
C ARG A 158 -20.22 -17.00 3.36
N THR A 159 -19.56 -16.27 2.47
CA THR A 159 -19.58 -16.57 1.02
C THR A 159 -18.68 -17.72 0.65
N ARG A 160 -17.50 -17.84 1.26
CA ARG A 160 -16.55 -18.88 0.84
C ARG A 160 -16.79 -20.22 1.50
N GLY A 161 -17.18 -20.27 2.77
CA GLY A 161 -17.33 -21.52 3.53
C GLY A 161 -16.01 -22.29 3.74
N GLU A 162 -15.18 -22.40 2.70
CA GLU A 162 -13.84 -22.97 2.69
C GLU A 162 -12.81 -21.99 2.13
N PHE A 163 -11.66 -21.89 2.79
CA PHE A 163 -10.52 -21.12 2.31
C PHE A 163 -9.85 -21.88 1.16
N ALA A 164 -9.89 -21.30 -0.05
CA ALA A 164 -9.15 -21.77 -1.21
C ALA A 164 -8.52 -20.57 -1.94
N VAL A 165 -7.30 -20.76 -2.42
CA VAL A 165 -6.65 -19.80 -3.33
C VAL A 165 -7.42 -19.83 -4.66
N PRO A 166 -7.81 -18.67 -5.22
CA PRO A 166 -8.52 -18.64 -6.50
C PRO A 166 -7.68 -19.21 -7.65
N ASP A 167 -8.37 -19.83 -8.60
CA ASP A 167 -7.80 -20.25 -9.88
C ASP A 167 -7.39 -19.04 -10.75
N GLU A 168 -6.63 -19.31 -11.80
CA GLU A 168 -6.06 -18.28 -12.68
C GLU A 168 -7.11 -17.30 -13.26
N PRO A 169 -8.29 -17.74 -13.76
CA PRO A 169 -9.33 -16.83 -14.22
C PRO A 169 -9.85 -15.91 -13.13
N ALA A 170 -10.09 -16.43 -11.92
CA ALA A 170 -10.52 -15.60 -10.80
C ALA A 170 -9.39 -14.67 -10.32
N ARG A 171 -8.11 -15.08 -10.38
CA ARG A 171 -6.98 -14.19 -10.09
C ARG A 171 -6.90 -13.04 -11.09
N ALA A 172 -7.05 -13.30 -12.38
CA ALA A 172 -7.02 -12.28 -13.42
C ALA A 172 -8.10 -11.20 -13.20
N LEU A 173 -9.31 -11.59 -12.81
CA LEU A 173 -10.40 -10.65 -12.49
C LEU A 173 -10.10 -9.78 -11.25
N ARG A 174 -9.31 -10.30 -10.30
CA ARG A 174 -8.99 -9.62 -9.04
C ARG A 174 -7.70 -8.82 -9.09
N LEU A 175 -6.87 -9.06 -10.10
CA LEU A 175 -5.56 -8.44 -10.27
C LEU A 175 -5.62 -6.90 -10.16
N PRO A 176 -6.56 -6.16 -10.78
CA PRO A 176 -6.60 -4.70 -10.66
C PRO A 176 -6.71 -4.19 -9.22
N VAL A 177 -7.46 -4.89 -8.36
CA VAL A 177 -7.60 -4.52 -6.95
C VAL A 177 -6.39 -4.94 -6.14
N VAL A 178 -5.78 -6.09 -6.46
CA VAL A 178 -4.51 -6.50 -5.85
C VAL A 178 -3.41 -5.47 -6.13
N LEU A 179 -3.29 -5.00 -7.37
CA LEU A 179 -2.36 -3.92 -7.73
C LEU A 179 -2.66 -2.64 -6.95
N SER A 180 -3.94 -2.28 -6.79
CA SER A 180 -4.35 -1.14 -5.97
C SER A 180 -3.99 -1.29 -4.49
N CYS A 181 -4.04 -2.50 -3.93
CA CYS A 181 -3.62 -2.79 -2.55
C CYS A 181 -2.11 -2.60 -2.38
N VAL A 182 -1.31 -3.11 -3.33
CA VAL A 182 0.16 -3.00 -3.30
C VAL A 182 0.58 -1.54 -3.51
N ALA A 183 -0.04 -0.82 -4.45
CA ALA A 183 0.18 0.62 -4.64
C ALA A 183 -0.21 1.44 -3.39
N GLY A 184 -1.29 1.05 -2.72
CA GLY A 184 -1.72 1.67 -1.46
C GLY A 184 -0.71 1.45 -0.33
N LEU A 185 -0.21 0.23 -0.18
CA LEU A 185 0.86 -0.11 0.76
C LEU A 185 2.12 0.73 0.50
N PHE A 186 2.52 0.84 -0.78
CA PHE A 186 3.65 1.65 -1.19
C PHE A 186 3.45 3.14 -0.84
N THR A 187 2.29 3.69 -1.18
CA THR A 187 1.91 5.09 -0.93
C THR A 187 1.96 5.41 0.57
N VAL A 188 1.42 4.53 1.41
CA VAL A 188 1.47 4.70 2.88
C VAL A 188 2.90 4.65 3.38
N GLY A 189 3.70 3.67 2.94
CA GLY A 189 5.10 3.54 3.36
C GLY A 189 5.96 4.75 2.98
N GLN A 190 5.76 5.29 1.77
CA GLN A 190 6.48 6.49 1.31
C GLN A 190 6.11 7.76 2.08
N ARG A 191 4.86 7.86 2.52
CA ARG A 191 4.34 9.05 3.22
C ARG A 191 4.66 9.03 4.71
N GLU A 192 4.42 7.91 5.38
CA GLU A 192 4.51 7.84 6.85
C GLU A 192 5.88 7.40 7.36
N THR A 193 6.70 6.79 6.51
CA THR A 193 7.97 6.22 6.94
C THR A 193 9.10 6.67 6.01
N PRO A 194 9.29 7.96 5.68
CA PRO A 194 10.30 8.38 4.71
C PRO A 194 11.73 7.95 5.10
N GLU A 195 12.02 7.88 6.40
CA GLU A 195 13.27 7.37 6.97
C GLU A 195 12.96 6.22 7.96
N PRO A 196 12.84 4.97 7.49
CA PRO A 196 12.59 3.83 8.36
C PRO A 196 13.77 3.61 9.32
N ALA A 197 13.47 3.31 10.59
CA ALA A 197 14.50 3.01 11.60
C ALA A 197 15.34 1.77 11.24
N ASP A 198 14.72 0.80 10.57
CA ASP A 198 15.37 -0.39 10.03
C ASP A 198 14.57 -0.94 8.83
N ALA A 199 15.16 -1.89 8.09
CA ALA A 199 14.55 -2.48 6.89
C ALA A 199 13.22 -3.21 7.17
N THR A 200 12.96 -3.54 8.43
CA THR A 200 11.80 -4.31 8.83
C THR A 200 10.58 -3.39 8.85
N GLN A 201 10.74 -2.14 9.31
CA GLN A 201 9.65 -1.17 9.45
C GLN A 201 9.42 -0.35 8.17
N ASP A 202 9.48 -0.98 7.00
CA ASP A 202 9.41 -0.29 5.71
C ASP A 202 8.31 -0.85 4.79
N PRO A 203 7.05 -0.40 4.95
CA PRO A 203 5.94 -0.83 4.10
C PRO A 203 6.17 -0.57 2.60
N ALA A 204 7.01 0.41 2.24
CA ALA A 204 7.33 0.68 0.85
C ALA A 204 8.23 -0.41 0.23
N ARG A 205 9.15 -0.98 1.02
CA ARG A 205 9.95 -2.16 0.58
C ARG A 205 9.10 -3.41 0.51
N ASP A 206 8.21 -3.62 1.47
CA ASP A 206 7.23 -4.72 1.43
C ASP A 206 6.40 -4.69 0.14
N ALA A 207 5.92 -3.51 -0.25
CA ALA A 207 5.20 -3.33 -1.52
C ALA A 207 6.08 -3.63 -2.73
N ALA A 208 7.36 -3.26 -2.71
CA ALA A 208 8.29 -3.59 -3.78
C ALA A 208 8.52 -5.11 -3.90
N THR A 209 8.64 -5.83 -2.79
CA THR A 209 8.73 -7.31 -2.78
C THR A 209 7.45 -7.94 -3.33
N LEU A 210 6.27 -7.43 -2.96
CA LEU A 210 5.00 -7.89 -3.53
C LEU A 210 4.90 -7.61 -5.03
N ALA A 211 5.37 -6.47 -5.50
CA ALA A 211 5.42 -6.15 -6.92
C ALA A 211 6.40 -7.05 -7.69
N GLU A 212 7.50 -7.47 -7.07
CA GLU A 212 8.42 -8.47 -7.64
C GLU A 212 7.77 -9.84 -7.76
N ALA A 213 7.06 -10.30 -6.73
CA ALA A 213 6.30 -11.55 -6.77
C ALA A 213 5.19 -11.51 -7.83
N LEU A 214 4.51 -10.38 -7.98
CA LEU A 214 3.49 -10.17 -9.02
C LEU A 214 4.09 -10.27 -10.43
N VAL A 215 5.26 -9.68 -10.70
CA VAL A 215 5.91 -9.83 -12.01
C VAL A 215 6.35 -11.28 -12.28
N ALA A 216 6.72 -12.04 -11.24
CA ALA A 216 7.03 -13.45 -11.42
C ALA A 216 5.80 -14.26 -11.85
N GLU A 217 4.61 -13.95 -11.30
CA GLU A 217 3.34 -14.59 -11.67
C GLU A 217 2.79 -14.07 -13.01
N TYR A 218 2.94 -12.78 -13.30
CA TYR A 218 2.41 -12.11 -14.50
C TYR A 218 3.52 -11.43 -15.32
N PRO A 219 4.49 -12.18 -15.89
CA PRO A 219 5.68 -11.60 -16.50
C PRO A 219 5.41 -10.81 -17.79
N GLY A 220 4.24 -10.98 -18.41
CA GLY A 220 3.83 -10.27 -19.62
C GLY A 220 2.80 -9.16 -19.41
N ASP A 221 2.40 -8.88 -18.15
CA ASP A 221 1.38 -7.87 -17.88
C ASP A 221 2.01 -6.47 -17.70
N PRO A 222 1.65 -5.48 -18.55
CA PRO A 222 2.25 -4.15 -18.49
C PRO A 222 1.88 -3.36 -17.23
N GLU A 223 0.70 -3.56 -16.64
CA GLU A 223 0.28 -2.88 -15.42
C GLU A 223 1.04 -3.41 -14.20
N VAL A 224 1.27 -4.72 -14.15
CA VAL A 224 2.08 -5.36 -13.11
C VAL A 224 3.53 -4.85 -13.17
N LEU A 225 4.10 -4.78 -14.37
CA LEU A 225 5.45 -4.24 -14.57
C LEU A 225 5.52 -2.73 -14.25
N GLY A 226 4.50 -1.97 -14.65
CA GLY A 226 4.35 -0.55 -14.32
C GLY A 226 4.33 -0.31 -12.81
N LEU A 227 3.59 -1.13 -12.05
CA LEU A 227 3.55 -1.00 -10.58
C LEU A 227 4.92 -1.28 -9.94
N ARG A 228 5.65 -2.29 -10.44
CA ARG A 228 7.02 -2.56 -9.98
C ARG A 228 7.94 -1.38 -10.29
N ALA A 229 7.81 -0.77 -11.47
CA ALA A 229 8.56 0.43 -11.84
C ALA A 229 8.26 1.59 -10.89
N VAL A 230 6.99 1.86 -10.55
CA VAL A 230 6.58 2.88 -9.57
C VAL A 230 7.26 2.62 -8.22
N CYS A 231 7.22 1.38 -7.73
CA CYS A 231 7.85 1.02 -6.45
C CYS A 231 9.37 1.25 -6.49
N ARG A 232 10.06 0.77 -7.53
CA ARG A 232 11.52 0.89 -7.69
C ARG A 232 11.96 2.33 -7.82
N LEU A 233 11.31 3.11 -8.68
CA LEU A 233 11.63 4.53 -8.88
C LEU A 233 11.34 5.36 -7.63
N GLY A 234 10.24 5.07 -6.93
CA GLY A 234 9.92 5.75 -5.69
C GLY A 234 10.94 5.43 -4.57
N LEU A 235 11.38 4.18 -4.43
CA LEU A 235 12.46 3.82 -3.49
C LEU A 235 13.80 4.43 -3.89
N ALA A 236 14.12 4.45 -5.19
CA ALA A 236 15.36 5.04 -5.71
C ALA A 236 15.51 6.52 -5.33
N ARG A 237 14.38 7.24 -5.30
CA ARG A 237 14.28 8.68 -5.01
C ARG A 237 14.04 9.00 -3.53
N ARG A 238 13.99 8.00 -2.65
CA ARG A 238 13.79 8.22 -1.20
C ARG A 238 14.99 8.89 -0.52
N PRO A 239 16.26 8.55 -0.84
CA PRO A 239 17.40 9.28 -0.32
C PRO A 239 17.31 10.77 -0.65
N GLY A 240 17.60 11.62 0.34
CA GLY A 240 17.59 13.08 0.18
C GLY A 240 16.20 13.71 0.19
N ARG A 241 15.12 12.99 0.56
CA ARG A 241 13.78 13.58 0.77
C ARG A 241 13.61 14.24 2.13
N VAL A 242 14.45 13.90 3.09
CA VAL A 242 14.46 14.47 4.44
C VAL A 242 15.89 14.86 4.79
N ARG A 243 16.05 16.00 5.46
CA ARG A 243 17.32 16.47 6.03
C ARG A 243 17.03 17.07 7.39
N ASP A 244 17.76 16.63 8.40
CA ASP A 244 17.61 17.09 9.79
C ASP A 244 16.15 17.00 10.30
N GLY A 245 15.44 15.94 9.90
CA GLY A 245 14.02 15.74 10.25
C GLY A 245 13.03 16.61 9.47
N VAL A 246 13.46 17.38 8.47
CA VAL A 246 12.62 18.26 7.64
C VAL A 246 12.45 17.68 6.24
N ALA A 247 11.21 17.60 5.75
CA ALA A 247 10.95 17.20 4.37
C ALA A 247 11.51 18.26 3.40
N LEU A 248 12.09 17.81 2.29
CA LEU A 248 12.65 18.68 1.27
C LEU A 248 11.73 18.80 0.05
N PRO A 249 11.47 20.02 -0.45
CA PRO A 249 10.76 20.21 -1.71
C PRO A 249 11.62 19.70 -2.87
N LEU A 250 10.97 19.37 -4.00
CA LEU A 250 11.62 18.77 -5.18
C LEU A 250 12.88 19.53 -5.65
N ASP A 251 12.90 20.84 -5.47
CA ASP A 251 13.96 21.73 -5.94
C ASP A 251 15.20 21.72 -5.01
N GLU A 252 15.05 21.25 -3.77
CA GLU A 252 16.13 21.19 -2.76
C GLU A 252 16.70 19.77 -2.58
N VAL A 253 16.12 18.77 -3.25
CA VAL A 253 16.57 17.37 -3.20
C VAL A 253 17.87 17.23 -4.00
N ASP A 254 18.91 16.74 -3.33
CA ASP A 254 20.13 16.31 -4.01
C ASP A 254 19.89 14.98 -4.74
N ARG A 255 19.71 15.07 -6.06
CA ARG A 255 19.46 13.89 -6.91
C ARG A 255 20.71 13.02 -7.07
N ALA A 256 21.90 13.49 -6.70
CA ALA A 256 23.12 12.66 -6.70
C ALA A 256 23.00 11.51 -5.68
N ALA A 257 22.27 11.71 -4.59
CA ALA A 257 22.07 10.74 -3.52
C ALA A 257 21.13 9.56 -3.88
N TRP A 258 20.43 9.62 -5.02
CA TRP A 258 19.48 8.58 -5.42
C TRP A 258 20.16 7.23 -5.69
N ASP A 259 19.48 6.14 -5.34
CA ASP A 259 19.97 4.79 -5.60
C ASP A 259 19.96 4.51 -7.11
N ARG A 260 21.15 4.57 -7.72
CA ARG A 260 21.33 4.42 -9.17
C ARG A 260 20.96 3.03 -9.69
N ARG A 261 21.06 2.00 -8.86
CA ARG A 261 20.72 0.63 -9.25
C ARG A 261 19.21 0.48 -9.34
N LEU A 262 18.48 0.92 -8.31
CA LEU A 262 17.01 0.94 -8.33
C LEU A 262 16.46 1.88 -9.39
N LEU A 263 17.12 3.04 -9.59
CA LEU A 263 16.74 4.00 -10.62
C LEU A 263 16.80 3.37 -12.01
N ARG A 264 17.91 2.74 -12.37
CA ARG A 264 18.08 2.07 -13.67
C ARG A 264 17.04 0.95 -13.84
N ALA A 265 16.92 0.06 -12.86
CA ALA A 265 15.96 -1.05 -12.93
C ALA A 265 14.50 -0.56 -13.06
N GLY A 266 14.13 0.52 -12.36
CA GLY A 266 12.80 1.10 -12.45
C GLY A 266 12.54 1.81 -13.79
N LEU A 267 13.56 2.46 -14.37
CA LEU A 267 13.46 3.08 -15.70
C LEU A 267 13.33 2.02 -16.81
N ASP A 268 14.08 0.91 -16.70
CA ASP A 268 13.99 -0.21 -17.64
C ASP A 268 12.60 -0.86 -17.59
N ASP A 269 12.05 -1.07 -16.39
CA ASP A 269 10.67 -1.56 -16.20
C ASP A 269 9.64 -0.58 -16.81
N ALA A 270 9.78 0.73 -16.54
CA ALA A 270 8.84 1.75 -17.03
C ALA A 270 8.85 1.84 -18.57
N ALA A 271 10.03 1.81 -19.19
CA ALA A 271 10.17 1.83 -20.64
C ALA A 271 9.57 0.58 -21.29
N THR A 272 9.81 -0.59 -20.68
CA THR A 272 9.27 -1.87 -21.14
C THR A 272 7.75 -1.91 -21.03
N ALA A 273 7.20 -1.53 -19.86
CA ALA A 273 5.77 -1.47 -19.61
C ALA A 273 5.04 -0.54 -20.61
N LEU A 274 5.62 0.64 -20.88
CA LEU A 274 5.09 1.57 -21.87
C LEU A 274 5.10 0.94 -23.28
N THR A 275 6.21 0.33 -23.69
CA THR A 275 6.34 -0.32 -25.01
C THR A 275 5.29 -1.42 -25.21
N TRP A 276 5.06 -2.24 -24.19
CA TRP A 276 4.07 -3.32 -24.24
C TRP A 276 2.64 -2.77 -24.28
N SER A 277 2.36 -1.72 -23.50
CA SER A 277 1.03 -1.09 -23.47
C SER A 277 0.59 -0.47 -24.79
N THR A 278 1.54 -0.17 -25.70
CA THR A 278 1.27 0.41 -27.02
C THR A 278 1.49 -0.59 -28.17
N SER A 279 1.70 -1.86 -27.86
CA SER A 279 1.95 -2.91 -28.87
C SER A 279 0.65 -3.30 -29.60
N PRO A 280 0.71 -3.78 -30.86
CA PRO A 280 -0.46 -4.23 -31.60
C PRO A 280 -1.25 -5.29 -30.81
N GLY A 281 -2.55 -5.05 -30.60
CA GLY A 281 -3.42 -5.92 -29.80
C GLY A 281 -3.49 -5.59 -28.31
N ALA A 282 -2.75 -4.58 -27.84
CA ALA A 282 -2.96 -3.99 -26.53
C ALA A 282 -4.24 -3.13 -26.49
N SER A 283 -4.65 -2.72 -25.29
CA SER A 283 -5.76 -1.79 -25.11
C SER A 283 -5.46 -0.43 -25.77
N ASP A 284 -6.51 0.31 -26.15
CA ASP A 284 -6.37 1.60 -26.84
C ASP A 284 -5.62 2.66 -26.02
N SER A 285 -5.47 2.47 -24.71
CA SER A 285 -4.74 3.39 -23.84
C SER A 285 -3.93 2.66 -22.77
N PRO A 286 -2.75 3.21 -22.39
CA PRO A 286 -1.98 2.67 -21.27
C PRO A 286 -2.80 2.68 -19.98
N GLY A 287 -2.59 1.65 -19.16
CA GLY A 287 -3.22 1.56 -17.86
C GLY A 287 -2.61 2.52 -16.84
N ARG A 288 -3.22 2.54 -15.65
CA ARG A 288 -2.88 3.46 -14.57
C ARG A 288 -1.41 3.35 -14.18
N PHE A 289 -0.93 2.14 -13.92
CA PHE A 289 0.41 1.95 -13.36
C PHE A 289 1.51 2.13 -14.41
N VAL A 290 1.22 1.87 -15.69
CA VAL A 290 2.11 2.28 -16.79
C VAL A 290 2.27 3.79 -16.84
N LEU A 291 1.18 4.55 -16.70
CA LEU A 291 1.22 6.01 -16.71
C LEU A 291 1.92 6.58 -15.47
N GLU A 292 1.63 6.07 -14.27
CA GLU A 292 2.33 6.44 -13.04
C GLU A 292 3.84 6.14 -13.13
N ALA A 293 4.23 5.01 -13.74
CA ALA A 293 5.62 4.66 -13.99
C ALA A 293 6.30 5.64 -14.96
N ALA A 294 5.63 6.01 -16.06
CA ALA A 294 6.13 7.00 -17.01
C ALA A 294 6.32 8.38 -16.35
N ILE A 295 5.36 8.84 -15.55
CA ILE A 295 5.44 10.08 -14.77
C ILE A 295 6.64 10.05 -13.82
N SER A 296 6.79 8.96 -13.07
CA SER A 296 7.93 8.80 -12.16
C SER A 296 9.25 8.74 -12.93
N GLY A 297 9.25 8.15 -14.13
CA GLY A 297 10.39 8.07 -15.04
C GLY A 297 10.86 9.45 -15.50
N VAL A 298 9.95 10.34 -15.90
CA VAL A 298 10.29 11.73 -16.30
C VAL A 298 10.96 12.49 -15.15
N HIS A 299 10.47 12.32 -13.92
CA HIS A 299 11.14 12.91 -12.76
C HIS A 299 12.50 12.28 -12.47
N ALA A 300 12.64 10.98 -12.70
CA ALA A 300 13.83 10.20 -12.39
C ALA A 300 15.00 10.44 -13.36
N THR A 301 14.73 10.82 -14.61
CA THR A 301 15.77 11.07 -15.63
C THR A 301 16.36 12.47 -15.59
N ALA A 302 15.63 13.46 -15.06
CA ALA A 302 16.11 14.83 -14.97
C ALA A 302 17.21 14.99 -13.91
N SER A 303 18.27 15.74 -14.24
CA SER A 303 19.41 16.00 -13.34
C SER A 303 19.04 16.88 -12.14
N ASP A 304 18.06 17.77 -12.30
CA ASP A 304 17.49 18.63 -11.27
C ASP A 304 16.02 18.97 -11.59
N ALA A 305 15.40 19.81 -10.75
CA ALA A 305 14.00 20.19 -10.91
C ALA A 305 13.74 21.13 -12.10
N ALA A 306 14.71 21.94 -12.50
CA ALA A 306 14.58 22.85 -13.64
C ALA A 306 14.61 22.09 -14.96
N GLU A 307 15.45 21.05 -15.06
CA GLU A 307 15.58 20.17 -16.24
C GLU A 307 14.47 19.11 -16.36
N THR A 308 13.45 19.14 -15.49
CA THR A 308 12.31 18.22 -15.59
C THR A 308 11.42 18.61 -16.78
N ASP A 309 11.05 17.63 -17.62
CA ASP A 309 10.16 17.85 -18.76
C ASP A 309 8.69 18.03 -18.30
N TRP A 310 8.39 19.24 -17.82
CA TRP A 310 7.08 19.63 -17.34
C TRP A 310 5.97 19.53 -18.42
N PRO A 311 6.18 19.92 -19.69
CA PRO A 311 5.20 19.69 -20.74
C PRO A 311 4.85 18.21 -20.93
N ARG A 312 5.85 17.32 -20.88
CA ARG A 312 5.60 15.88 -20.94
C ARG A 312 4.83 15.37 -19.73
N LEU A 313 5.14 15.86 -18.53
CA LEU A 313 4.36 15.54 -17.33
C LEU A 313 2.90 15.97 -17.46
N ALA A 314 2.62 17.14 -18.02
CA ALA A 314 1.25 17.61 -18.21
C ALA A 314 0.45 16.64 -19.09
N GLN A 315 1.02 16.21 -20.22
CA GLN A 315 0.42 15.22 -21.13
C GLN A 315 0.18 13.87 -20.43
N LEU A 316 1.13 13.40 -19.63
CA LEU A 316 1.00 12.14 -18.91
C LEU A 316 -0.07 12.21 -17.81
N TYR A 317 -0.19 13.34 -17.12
CA TYR A 317 -1.24 13.57 -16.13
C TYR A 317 -2.61 13.76 -16.78
N ASP A 318 -2.70 14.35 -17.97
CA ASP A 318 -3.94 14.38 -18.76
C ASP A 318 -4.39 12.94 -19.07
N ALA A 319 -3.50 12.11 -19.62
CA ALA A 319 -3.80 10.70 -19.90
C ALA A 319 -4.16 9.91 -18.62
N LEU A 320 -3.45 10.15 -17.51
CA LEU A 320 -3.75 9.48 -16.24
C LEU A 320 -5.11 9.92 -15.68
N GLN A 321 -5.51 11.18 -15.88
CA GLN A 321 -6.81 11.68 -15.44
C GLN A 321 -7.94 11.04 -16.25
N ASP A 322 -7.74 10.76 -17.54
CA ASP A 322 -8.71 10.06 -18.38
C ASP A 322 -8.82 8.57 -17.99
N THR A 323 -7.68 7.90 -17.76
CA THR A 323 -7.64 6.48 -17.38
C THR A 323 -8.09 6.23 -15.94
N TRP A 324 -7.72 7.11 -15.01
CA TRP A 324 -7.99 6.97 -13.58
C TRP A 324 -8.31 8.33 -12.94
N PRO A 325 -9.55 8.83 -13.11
CA PRO A 325 -9.95 10.12 -12.57
C PRO A 325 -10.01 10.04 -11.04
N SER A 326 -9.01 10.62 -10.39
CA SER A 326 -8.92 10.65 -8.93
C SER A 326 -8.60 12.05 -8.42
N PRO A 327 -9.04 12.43 -7.20
CA PRO A 327 -8.67 13.71 -6.60
C PRO A 327 -7.15 13.88 -6.47
N ALA A 328 -6.41 12.80 -6.19
CA ALA A 328 -4.94 12.84 -6.13
C ALA A 328 -4.31 13.14 -7.49
N THR A 329 -4.81 12.51 -8.56
CA THR A 329 -4.38 12.78 -9.94
C THR A 329 -4.65 14.24 -10.31
N ARG A 330 -5.83 14.77 -9.96
CA ARG A 330 -6.20 16.17 -10.22
C ARG A 330 -5.26 17.15 -9.52
N VAL A 331 -4.96 16.95 -8.23
CA VAL A 331 -3.99 17.80 -7.51
C VAL A 331 -2.61 17.74 -8.17
N ALA A 332 -2.11 16.53 -8.47
CA ALA A 332 -0.78 16.37 -9.05
C ALA A 332 -0.66 17.03 -10.44
N ARG A 333 -1.72 16.92 -11.26
CA ARG A 333 -1.84 17.63 -12.54
C ARG A 333 -1.78 19.15 -12.35
N LEU A 334 -2.55 19.69 -11.40
CA LEU A 334 -2.56 21.13 -11.10
C LEU A 334 -1.20 21.64 -10.62
N VAL A 335 -0.46 20.83 -9.86
CA VAL A 335 0.94 21.16 -9.49
C VAL A 335 1.82 21.28 -10.73
N VAL A 336 1.70 20.37 -11.70
CA VAL A 336 2.46 20.43 -12.96
C VAL A 336 2.08 21.66 -13.79
N LEU A 337 0.78 21.96 -13.91
CA LEU A 337 0.31 23.16 -14.61
C LEU A 337 0.76 24.46 -13.93
N GLY A 338 0.73 24.51 -12.60
CA GLY A 338 1.25 25.64 -11.83
C GLY A 338 2.75 25.85 -12.05
N ARG A 339 3.53 24.76 -12.15
CA ARG A 339 4.96 24.81 -12.49
C ARG A 339 5.21 25.34 -13.89
N LEU A 340 4.42 24.91 -14.87
CA LEU A 340 4.48 25.43 -16.24
C LEU A 340 4.15 26.92 -16.29
N ALA A 341 3.06 27.34 -15.65
CA ALA A 341 2.66 28.74 -15.59
C ALA A 341 3.74 29.61 -14.93
N LEU A 342 4.34 29.16 -13.82
CA LEU A 342 5.46 29.87 -13.18
C LEU A 342 6.69 30.00 -14.10
N ARG A 343 7.04 28.93 -14.83
CA ARG A 343 8.19 28.92 -15.74
C ARG A 343 7.98 29.86 -16.93
N ASP A 344 6.79 29.84 -17.49
CA ASP A 344 6.46 30.52 -18.75
C ASP A 344 5.87 31.94 -18.51
N GLY A 345 5.71 32.36 -17.24
CA GLY A 345 5.08 33.63 -16.87
C GLY A 345 3.57 33.67 -17.15
N GLY A 346 2.91 32.52 -17.15
CA GLY A 346 1.48 32.35 -17.41
C GLY A 346 0.58 32.69 -16.21
N ASP A 347 -0.73 32.71 -16.48
CA ASP A 347 -1.75 32.97 -15.47
C ASP A 347 -1.94 31.77 -14.53
N LEU A 348 -1.79 32.00 -13.22
CA LEU A 348 -1.98 31.00 -12.17
C LEU A 348 -3.43 30.92 -11.68
N VAL A 349 -4.26 31.94 -11.95
CA VAL A 349 -5.63 32.03 -11.41
C VAL A 349 -6.47 30.78 -11.70
N PRO A 350 -6.45 30.18 -12.91
CA PRO A 350 -7.21 28.95 -13.18
C PRO A 350 -6.74 27.78 -12.31
N VAL A 351 -5.42 27.64 -12.11
CA VAL A 351 -4.83 26.57 -11.31
C VAL A 351 -5.18 26.75 -9.84
N GLU A 352 -5.03 27.97 -9.31
CA GLU A 352 -5.36 28.29 -7.92
C GLU A 352 -6.83 28.07 -7.62
N ARG A 353 -7.74 28.50 -8.51
CA ARG A 353 -9.18 28.29 -8.35
C ARG A 353 -9.52 26.80 -8.23
N GLU A 354 -8.98 25.96 -9.11
CA GLU A 354 -9.25 24.52 -9.05
C GLU A 354 -8.62 23.84 -7.83
N LEU A 355 -7.49 24.34 -7.34
CA LEU A 355 -6.91 23.88 -6.08
C LEU A 355 -7.80 24.28 -4.89
N GLU A 356 -8.34 25.50 -4.86
CA GLU A 356 -9.27 25.95 -3.81
C GLU A 356 -10.57 25.13 -3.80
N GLU A 357 -11.10 24.74 -4.97
CA GLU A 357 -12.23 23.78 -5.06
C GLU A 357 -11.89 22.45 -4.39
N LEU A 358 -10.67 21.94 -4.57
CA LEU A 358 -10.21 20.69 -3.95
C LEU A 358 -9.98 20.83 -2.45
N VAL A 359 -9.60 22.02 -1.97
CA VAL A 359 -9.52 22.31 -0.53
C VAL A 359 -10.92 22.28 0.09
N ALA A 360 -11.92 22.85 -0.59
CA ALA A 360 -13.29 22.93 -0.08
C ALA A 360 -14.03 21.59 -0.12
N ASP A 361 -13.98 20.89 -1.25
CA ASP A 361 -14.87 19.76 -1.55
C ASP A 361 -14.14 18.42 -1.73
N GLY A 362 -12.80 18.43 -1.72
CA GLY A 362 -11.99 17.23 -1.90
C GLY A 362 -11.98 16.33 -0.67
N PRO A 363 -11.63 15.02 -0.83
CA PRO A 363 -11.36 14.17 0.30
C PRO A 363 -10.16 14.70 1.12
N PRO A 364 -10.06 14.39 2.42
CA PRO A 364 -9.06 15.01 3.31
C PRO A 364 -7.61 14.95 2.82
N TYR A 365 -7.22 13.86 2.15
CA TYR A 365 -5.86 13.75 1.59
C TYR A 365 -5.63 14.72 0.43
N ALA A 366 -6.61 14.92 -0.44
CA ALA A 366 -6.51 15.80 -1.61
C ALA A 366 -6.63 17.26 -1.21
N ALA A 367 -7.51 17.57 -0.26
CA ALA A 367 -7.61 18.92 0.32
C ALA A 367 -6.27 19.34 0.93
N ARG A 368 -5.65 18.48 1.75
CA ARG A 368 -4.30 18.72 2.30
C ARG A 368 -3.27 18.97 1.20
N ASP A 369 -3.23 18.11 0.18
CA ASP A 369 -2.22 18.21 -0.88
C ASP A 369 -2.45 19.44 -1.78
N ALA A 370 -3.71 19.85 -1.98
CA ALA A 370 -4.08 21.09 -2.65
C ALA A 370 -3.67 22.33 -1.83
N SER A 371 -3.91 22.34 -0.52
CA SER A 371 -3.44 23.41 0.39
C SER A 371 -1.92 23.55 0.36
N LEU A 372 -1.17 22.43 0.33
CA LEU A 372 0.28 22.43 0.16
C LEU A 372 0.71 23.05 -1.18
N ALA A 373 0.02 22.71 -2.28
CA ALA A 373 0.30 23.27 -3.59
C ALA A 373 0.03 24.79 -3.62
N LEU A 374 -1.08 25.25 -3.07
CA LEU A 374 -1.41 26.68 -2.95
C LEU A 374 -0.39 27.44 -2.09
N ALA A 375 0.05 26.86 -0.97
CA ALA A 375 1.09 27.45 -0.13
C ALA A 375 2.42 27.57 -0.88
N ASP A 376 2.80 26.57 -1.68
CA ASP A 376 4.00 26.60 -2.53
C ASP A 376 3.88 27.65 -3.66
N LEU A 377 2.73 27.75 -4.32
CA LEU A 377 2.48 28.77 -5.36
C LEU A 377 2.55 30.19 -4.79
N ALA A 378 1.90 30.44 -3.65
CA ALA A 378 1.96 31.73 -2.95
C ALA A 378 3.40 32.10 -2.58
N ARG A 379 4.16 31.14 -2.04
CA ARG A 379 5.58 31.33 -1.71
C ARG A 379 6.43 31.68 -2.94
N ARG A 380 6.24 30.97 -4.05
CA ARG A 380 7.01 31.19 -5.30
C ARG A 380 6.68 32.51 -5.99
N THR A 381 5.49 33.05 -5.76
CA THR A 381 5.04 34.33 -6.31
C THR A 381 5.26 35.51 -5.35
N GLY A 382 5.93 35.29 -4.21
CA GLY A 382 6.25 36.34 -3.25
C GLY A 382 5.09 36.75 -2.34
N ARG A 383 3.96 36.05 -2.36
CA ARG A 383 2.81 36.27 -1.45
C ARG A 383 3.08 35.59 -0.11
N THR A 384 4.05 36.12 0.63
CA THR A 384 4.60 35.52 1.85
C THR A 384 3.56 35.34 2.96
N ASP A 385 2.70 36.33 3.19
CA ASP A 385 1.70 36.28 4.26
C ASP A 385 0.62 35.22 3.96
N GLU A 386 0.21 35.12 2.70
CA GLU A 386 -0.73 34.09 2.23
C GLU A 386 -0.12 32.69 2.37
N ALA A 387 1.14 32.53 1.97
CA ALA A 387 1.87 31.26 2.13
C ALA A 387 1.98 30.87 3.61
N ALA A 388 2.40 31.78 4.48
CA ALA A 388 2.52 31.54 5.91
C ALA A 388 1.17 31.22 6.57
N GLY A 389 0.09 31.87 6.13
CA GLY A 389 -1.29 31.55 6.51
C GLY A 389 -1.63 30.09 6.22
N ARG A 390 -1.46 29.64 4.97
CA ARG A 390 -1.76 28.26 4.57
C ARG A 390 -0.87 27.23 5.26
N TYR A 391 0.43 27.51 5.42
CA TYR A 391 1.32 26.60 6.16
C TYR A 391 0.90 26.47 7.63
N ARG A 392 0.36 27.53 8.25
CA ARG A 392 -0.14 27.48 9.62
C ARG A 392 -1.39 26.61 9.74
N GLU A 393 -2.34 26.73 8.83
CA GLU A 393 -3.53 25.86 8.78
C GLU A 393 -3.15 24.39 8.54
N LEU A 394 -2.13 24.14 7.72
CA LEU A 394 -1.60 22.79 7.50
C LEU A 394 -1.05 22.14 8.79
N LEU A 395 -0.60 22.93 9.78
CA LEU A 395 -0.21 22.42 11.09
C LEU A 395 -1.39 21.87 11.92
N ASP A 396 -2.64 22.00 11.49
CA ASP A 396 -3.75 21.34 12.19
C ASP A 396 -4.06 19.95 11.61
N VAL A 397 -3.66 19.69 10.36
CA VAL A 397 -4.05 18.48 9.61
C VAL A 397 -2.88 17.56 9.24
N VAL A 398 -1.65 18.10 9.14
CA VAL A 398 -0.46 17.30 8.83
C VAL A 398 0.03 16.60 10.10
N PRO A 399 0.16 15.26 10.13
CA PRO A 399 0.69 14.54 11.29
C PRO A 399 2.10 14.99 11.67
N GLU A 400 2.52 14.78 12.92
CA GLU A 400 3.91 14.98 13.33
C GLU A 400 4.87 14.18 12.42
N GLY A 401 5.97 14.82 12.03
CA GLY A 401 6.94 14.25 11.10
C GLY A 401 7.53 15.29 10.13
N PRO A 402 8.32 14.86 9.14
CA PRO A 402 9.13 15.76 8.33
C PRO A 402 8.34 16.80 7.53
N LEU A 403 7.14 16.45 7.07
CA LEU A 403 6.28 17.38 6.33
C LEU A 403 5.72 18.49 7.23
N ARG A 404 5.42 18.18 8.50
CA ARG A 404 4.97 19.19 9.46
C ARG A 404 6.09 20.15 9.82
N GLU A 405 7.31 19.64 9.97
CA GLU A 405 8.48 20.47 10.21
C GLU A 405 8.79 21.38 8.99
N PHE A 406 8.61 20.85 7.78
CA PHE A 406 8.66 21.68 6.56
C PHE A 406 7.63 22.82 6.62
N CYS A 407 6.39 22.55 7.04
CA CYS A 407 5.39 23.61 7.19
C CYS A 407 5.81 24.66 8.23
N ARG A 408 6.34 24.24 9.40
CA ARG A 408 6.81 25.15 10.46
C ARG A 408 7.87 26.13 9.97
N ARG A 409 8.77 25.70 9.08
CA ARG A 409 9.83 26.54 8.48
C ARG A 409 9.30 27.81 7.79
N TYR A 410 8.04 27.81 7.33
CA TYR A 410 7.47 28.91 6.54
C TYR A 410 6.32 29.65 7.25
N VAL A 411 6.10 29.40 8.54
CA VAL A 411 5.09 30.10 9.35
C VAL A 411 5.63 31.38 10.00
N GLY A 412 6.96 31.50 10.11
CA GLY A 412 7.70 32.54 10.85
C GLY A 412 8.15 33.74 10.03
#